data_AF-A0A3N5U784-F1
#
_entry.id   AF-A0A3N5U784-F1
#
_cell.length_a   1.000
_cell.length_b   1.000
_cell.length_c   1.000
_cell.angle_alpha   90.00
_cell.angle_beta   90.00
_cell.angle_gamma   90.00
#
_symmetry.space_group_name_H-M   'P 1'
#
loop_
_entity.id
_entity.type
_entity.pdbx_description
1 polymer ?
#
loop_
_entity_poly.entity_id
_entity_poly.type
_entity_poly.pdbx_seq_one_letter_code
_entity_poly.pdbx_strand_id
1 'polypeptide(L)'
;MTEAKEIGGTQAMVLEDNHNGESVETLKRAIMDNLYYREARIPAVATRNDWYMAVAYTVRDRVMNRWIKTLDTIMKKDVRVVSYLSAEFLMGPHLVNNMINLGIYEEMKEAAAQLGLDLQALIDQEEEPGLGNGGLGRLAACFMDSLATLEIKAIGYGVRYEFGIFDQEIRDGWQVEKTDKWLRLGNPWEIERPEIAFEVNWGGHTEAVYDREGRYRVKWVPQRVVKGVAYDTPILGYRVNSVNLLRLWSAHAVESFDFEAFNVGDYYGAVNEKIISETISKVLYPNDEPAMGKVLRLAQQYFFVSCSLQDLIRFHLLSGNTLDTFHEWNAIQLNDTHPAIAVAELMRLLVDEHLLDWDTAWKVTTNTFAYTNHTLLPEALEKWPLPMFKQSLPRHLEIIYEINQRFLEEVKQRYPGDNERLARLSIIDENGEKYVRMAHLATVGSHAVNGVAELHSELVKKTILKDFCEIGPEKFHNVTNGVTPRRWMVLSNPRLTELITSKIGDRWISHTEENLRELESFAEDLEFLLRWQEVKRENKKNFAAILKERTGVDVDPDSLFDIQVKRLHEYKRQHLNVLHVITLYNRLKKNRNLDVPPRTVIFG
;
A
#
# COMPACT_ATOMS: atom_id res chain seq x y z
N MET A 1 72.72 27.09 -7.99
CA MET A 1 72.10 26.92 -9.32
C MET A 1 72.12 25.44 -9.67
N THR A 2 71.03 24.74 -9.40
CA THR A 2 70.60 23.57 -10.16
C THR A 2 69.15 23.31 -9.74
N GLU A 3 68.24 23.73 -10.61
CA GLU A 3 66.80 23.52 -10.50
C GLU A 3 66.48 22.02 -10.63
N ALA A 4 65.74 21.48 -9.67
CA ALA A 4 64.99 20.25 -9.86
C ALA A 4 63.53 20.65 -10.13
N LYS A 5 63.11 20.48 -11.39
CA LYS A 5 61.74 20.68 -11.86
C LYS A 5 60.77 19.78 -11.09
N GLU A 6 59.76 20.39 -10.49
CA GLU A 6 58.51 19.71 -10.14
C GLU A 6 57.87 19.17 -11.43
N ILE A 7 57.76 17.85 -11.52
CA ILE A 7 56.90 17.19 -12.50
C ILE A 7 55.57 16.96 -11.78
N GLY A 8 54.52 17.59 -12.31
CA GLY A 8 53.18 17.67 -11.73
C GLY A 8 52.64 16.31 -11.32
N GLY A 9 52.18 16.25 -10.07
CA GLY A 9 51.32 15.18 -9.61
C GLY A 9 49.97 15.30 -10.31
N THR A 10 49.71 14.41 -11.25
CA THR A 10 48.36 14.10 -11.70
C THR A 10 47.59 13.62 -10.48
N GLN A 11 46.69 14.45 -9.94
CA GLN A 11 45.67 13.96 -9.01
C GLN A 11 44.94 12.84 -9.74
N ALA A 12 45.11 11.60 -9.28
CA ALA A 12 44.28 10.50 -9.73
C ALA A 12 42.84 10.89 -9.39
N MET A 13 42.04 11.22 -10.41
CA MET A 13 40.59 11.39 -10.25
C MET A 13 40.07 10.09 -9.63
N VAL A 14 39.62 10.18 -8.38
CA VAL A 14 38.89 9.08 -7.75
C VAL A 14 37.61 8.94 -8.56
N LEU A 15 37.56 7.92 -9.42
CA LEU A 15 36.37 7.58 -10.19
C LEU A 15 35.27 7.19 -9.21
N GLU A 16 34.17 7.94 -9.22
CA GLU A 16 32.97 7.55 -8.49
C GLU A 16 32.48 6.19 -8.99
N ASP A 17 32.02 5.38 -8.04
CA ASP A 17 31.42 4.07 -8.31
C ASP A 17 30.08 4.23 -9.05
N ASN A 18 29.91 3.45 -10.11
CA ASN A 18 28.76 3.58 -11.02
C ASN A 18 27.42 3.29 -10.34
N HIS A 19 27.42 2.51 -9.25
CA HIS A 19 26.20 2.13 -8.54
C HIS A 19 25.78 3.15 -7.48
N ASN A 20 26.68 4.04 -7.03
CA ASN A 20 26.39 4.99 -5.94
C ASN A 20 26.65 6.47 -6.24
N GLY A 21 27.53 6.83 -7.18
CA GLY A 21 27.87 8.22 -7.44
C GLY A 21 26.72 8.98 -8.10
N GLU A 22 26.56 10.27 -7.81
CA GLU A 22 25.38 11.03 -8.25
C GLU A 22 25.71 12.04 -9.36
N SER A 23 26.97 12.14 -9.78
CA SER A 23 27.38 13.04 -10.86
C SER A 23 26.85 12.61 -12.23
N VAL A 24 26.68 13.59 -13.13
CA VAL A 24 26.18 13.40 -14.50
C VAL A 24 27.00 12.34 -15.26
N GLU A 25 28.34 12.39 -15.19
CA GLU A 25 29.19 11.40 -15.85
C GLU A 25 29.07 10.00 -15.27
N THR A 26 28.87 9.86 -13.95
CA THR A 26 28.63 8.56 -13.32
C THR A 26 27.26 8.01 -13.69
N LEU A 27 26.22 8.86 -13.73
CA LEU A 27 24.87 8.46 -14.16
C LEU A 27 24.87 7.98 -15.62
N LYS A 28 25.55 8.69 -16.53
CA LYS A 28 25.69 8.27 -17.93
C LYS A 28 26.33 6.90 -18.06
N ARG A 29 27.45 6.68 -17.35
CA ARG A 29 28.14 5.38 -17.33
C ARG A 29 27.23 4.27 -16.79
N ALA A 30 26.52 4.53 -15.69
CA ALA A 30 25.61 3.57 -15.08
C ALA A 30 24.40 3.22 -15.96
N ILE A 31 23.83 4.19 -16.68
CA ILE A 31 22.76 3.93 -17.66
C ILE A 31 23.26 3.00 -18.76
N MET A 32 24.44 3.29 -19.31
CA MET A 32 25.03 2.47 -20.36
C MET A 32 25.37 1.07 -19.85
N ASP A 33 25.97 0.95 -18.66
CA ASP A 33 26.27 -0.34 -18.04
C ASP A 33 25.00 -1.18 -17.83
N ASN A 34 23.92 -0.57 -17.32
CA ASN A 34 22.65 -1.28 -17.18
C ASN A 34 22.06 -1.68 -18.53
N LEU A 35 22.16 -0.85 -19.56
CA LEU A 35 21.71 -1.23 -20.91
C LEU A 35 22.51 -2.43 -21.45
N TYR A 36 23.84 -2.41 -21.32
CA TYR A 36 24.71 -3.45 -21.87
C TYR A 36 24.65 -4.76 -21.07
N TYR A 37 24.74 -4.69 -19.75
CA TYR A 37 24.93 -5.87 -18.90
C TYR A 37 23.63 -6.41 -18.31
N ARG A 38 22.62 -5.55 -18.12
CA ARG A 38 21.35 -5.95 -17.52
C ARG A 38 20.28 -6.21 -18.57
N GLU A 39 20.13 -5.31 -19.53
CA GLU A 39 19.19 -5.50 -20.65
C GLU A 39 19.78 -6.33 -21.81
N ALA A 40 21.10 -6.53 -21.83
CA ALA A 40 21.80 -7.18 -22.94
C ALA A 40 21.47 -6.51 -24.29
N ARG A 41 21.56 -5.18 -24.33
CA ARG A 41 21.25 -4.35 -25.50
C ARG A 41 22.41 -3.42 -25.85
N ILE A 42 22.46 -3.03 -27.12
CA ILE A 42 23.31 -1.95 -27.61
C ILE A 42 22.43 -0.76 -28.01
N PRO A 43 22.93 0.49 -27.96
CA PRO A 43 22.13 1.68 -28.28
C PRO A 43 21.41 1.60 -29.63
N ALA A 44 22.03 1.00 -30.64
CA ALA A 44 21.50 0.92 -32.00
C ALA A 44 20.19 0.10 -32.13
N VAL A 45 19.89 -0.77 -31.18
CA VAL A 45 18.69 -1.64 -31.20
C VAL A 45 17.84 -1.51 -29.95
N ALA A 46 18.23 -0.66 -29.00
CA ALA A 46 17.53 -0.45 -27.75
C ALA A 46 16.18 0.24 -27.98
N THR A 47 15.12 -0.41 -27.51
CA THR A 47 13.76 0.13 -27.52
C THR A 47 13.57 1.15 -26.41
N ARG A 48 12.44 1.88 -26.43
CA ARG A 48 12.05 2.78 -25.34
C ARG A 48 12.00 2.06 -23.98
N ASN A 49 11.51 0.82 -23.96
CA ASN A 49 11.45 0.02 -22.73
C ASN A 49 12.84 -0.36 -22.23
N ASP A 50 13.76 -0.77 -23.12
CA ASP A 50 15.14 -1.11 -22.73
C ASP A 50 15.83 0.11 -22.07
N TRP A 51 15.65 1.31 -22.65
CA TRP A 51 16.18 2.55 -22.07
C TRP A 51 15.51 2.91 -20.73
N TYR A 52 14.19 2.78 -20.63
CA TYR A 52 13.47 2.98 -19.37
C TYR A 52 14.00 2.05 -18.27
N MET A 53 14.13 0.76 -18.57
CA MET A 53 14.66 -0.23 -17.62
C MET A 53 16.08 0.12 -17.19
N ALA A 54 16.95 0.50 -18.12
CA ALA A 54 18.32 0.92 -17.82
C ALA A 54 18.38 2.14 -16.87
N VAL A 55 17.55 3.15 -17.11
CA VAL A 55 17.44 4.33 -16.24
C VAL A 55 16.84 3.95 -14.88
N ALA A 56 15.79 3.14 -14.84
CA ALA A 56 15.17 2.68 -13.60
C ALA A 56 16.13 1.87 -12.72
N TYR A 57 16.91 0.95 -13.31
CA TYR A 57 17.94 0.22 -12.58
C TYR A 57 19.06 1.12 -12.08
N THR A 58 19.45 2.13 -12.86
CA THR A 58 20.43 3.14 -12.42
C THR A 58 19.93 3.87 -11.17
N VAL A 59 18.67 4.29 -11.13
CA VAL A 59 18.08 4.90 -9.92
C VAL A 59 18.00 3.88 -8.78
N ARG A 60 17.56 2.66 -9.06
CA ARG A 60 17.37 1.61 -8.06
C ARG A 60 18.67 1.19 -7.38
N ASP A 61 19.80 1.14 -8.08
CA ASP A 61 21.09 0.76 -7.49
C ASP A 61 21.47 1.70 -6.33
N ARG A 62 21.21 3.01 -6.47
CA ARG A 62 21.42 4.02 -5.42
C ARG A 62 20.48 3.80 -4.24
N VAL A 63 19.22 3.48 -4.50
CA VAL A 63 18.24 3.11 -3.47
C VAL A 63 18.68 1.84 -2.73
N MET A 64 19.18 0.84 -3.46
CA MET A 64 19.61 -0.44 -2.89
C MET A 64 20.82 -0.30 -1.98
N ASN A 65 21.78 0.53 -2.35
CA ASN A 65 22.91 0.84 -1.47
C ASN A 65 22.45 1.42 -0.11
N ARG A 66 21.42 2.28 -0.12
CA ARG A 66 20.80 2.82 1.11
C ARG A 66 19.97 1.75 1.85
N TRP A 67 19.28 0.87 1.12
CA TRP A 67 18.52 -0.25 1.69
C TRP A 67 19.39 -1.22 2.48
N ILE A 68 20.53 -1.67 1.92
CA ILE A 68 21.42 -2.62 2.62
C ILE A 68 21.89 -2.05 3.97
N LYS A 69 22.17 -0.75 4.04
CA LYS A 69 22.52 -0.06 5.30
C LYS A 69 21.34 0.02 6.27
N THR A 70 20.13 0.20 5.76
CA THR A 70 18.91 0.20 6.59
C THR A 70 18.63 -1.19 7.15
N LEU A 71 18.82 -2.25 6.35
CA LEU A 71 18.64 -3.63 6.79
C LEU A 71 19.61 -4.00 7.92
N ASP A 72 20.89 -3.64 7.81
CA ASP A 72 21.86 -3.80 8.90
C ASP A 72 21.41 -3.11 10.20
N THR A 73 20.75 -1.95 10.06
CA THR A 73 20.22 -1.22 11.21
C THR A 73 19.01 -1.93 11.83
N ILE A 74 18.07 -2.43 11.01
CA ILE A 74 16.87 -3.15 11.48
C ILE A 74 17.26 -4.43 12.23
N MET A 75 18.36 -5.09 11.84
CA MET A 75 18.85 -6.30 12.50
C MET A 75 19.54 -6.07 13.85
N LYS A 76 19.75 -4.81 14.26
CA LYS A 76 20.34 -4.49 15.57
C LYS A 76 19.31 -4.70 16.68
N LYS A 77 19.79 -5.02 17.88
CA LYS A 77 18.96 -5.10 19.09
C LYS A 77 18.32 -3.73 19.37
N ASP A 78 17.13 -3.76 19.93
CA ASP A 78 16.35 -2.59 20.40
C ASP A 78 15.76 -1.66 19.33
N VAL A 79 15.73 -2.07 18.05
CA VAL A 79 15.05 -1.30 16.99
C VAL A 79 13.61 -1.75 16.84
N ARG A 80 12.63 -0.94 17.29
CA ARG A 80 11.21 -1.23 17.04
C ARG A 80 10.83 -1.00 15.58
N VAL A 81 10.06 -1.91 15.00
CA VAL A 81 9.59 -1.86 13.61
C VAL A 81 8.07 -1.71 13.55
N VAL A 82 7.61 -0.78 12.72
CA VAL A 82 6.18 -0.60 12.41
C VAL A 82 5.83 -1.46 11.18
N SER A 83 4.89 -2.38 11.33
CA SER A 83 4.38 -3.18 10.21
C SER A 83 2.99 -2.72 9.81
N TYR A 84 2.82 -2.33 8.54
CA TYR A 84 1.56 -1.82 8.03
C TYR A 84 0.91 -2.85 7.11
N LEU A 85 -0.17 -3.48 7.58
CA LEU A 85 -0.87 -4.53 6.84
C LEU A 85 -2.03 -3.90 6.06
N SER A 86 -1.97 -3.96 4.73
CA SER A 86 -2.98 -3.39 3.86
C SER A 86 -3.25 -4.31 2.67
N ALA A 87 -4.52 -4.47 2.33
CA ALA A 87 -4.93 -5.18 1.12
C ALA A 87 -4.59 -4.40 -0.16
N GLU A 88 -4.37 -3.09 -0.07
CA GLU A 88 -4.01 -2.24 -1.21
C GLU A 88 -2.89 -1.24 -0.90
N PHE A 89 -2.09 -0.96 -1.93
CA PHE A 89 -1.06 0.09 -1.97
C PHE A 89 -1.09 0.76 -3.34
N LEU A 90 -1.60 2.00 -3.42
CA LEU A 90 -1.61 2.76 -4.67
C LEU A 90 -0.33 3.59 -4.77
N MET A 91 0.79 2.93 -5.09
CA MET A 91 2.14 3.52 -5.05
C MET A 91 2.32 4.63 -6.09
N GLY A 92 1.76 4.43 -7.28
CA GLY A 92 2.05 5.22 -8.47
C GLY A 92 3.44 4.89 -9.06
N PRO A 93 3.77 5.44 -10.24
CA PRO A 93 5.09 5.33 -10.85
C PRO A 93 6.21 5.74 -9.87
N HIS A 94 7.32 4.98 -9.83
CA HIS A 94 8.40 5.11 -8.86
C HIS A 94 9.57 5.96 -9.34
N LEU A 95 9.81 6.04 -10.66
CA LEU A 95 11.04 6.58 -11.23
C LEU A 95 11.32 8.01 -10.77
N VAL A 96 10.40 8.92 -11.05
CA VAL A 96 10.54 10.35 -10.69
C VAL A 96 10.51 10.54 -9.18
N ASN A 97 9.68 9.77 -8.47
CA ASN A 97 9.60 9.85 -7.01
C ASN A 97 10.94 9.50 -6.35
N ASN A 98 11.60 8.45 -6.84
CA ASN A 98 12.92 8.05 -6.34
C ASN A 98 14.01 9.05 -6.74
N MET A 99 13.97 9.63 -7.96
CA MET A 99 14.90 10.72 -8.33
C MET A 99 14.75 11.94 -7.42
N ILE A 100 13.51 12.34 -7.09
CA ILE A 100 13.22 13.44 -6.16
C ILE A 100 13.73 13.11 -4.75
N ASN A 101 13.45 11.90 -4.25
CA ASN A 101 13.86 11.49 -2.90
C ASN A 101 15.39 11.31 -2.78
N LEU A 102 16.06 10.89 -3.85
CA LEU A 102 17.53 10.87 -3.93
C LEU A 102 18.12 12.27 -4.06
N GLY A 103 17.42 13.19 -4.72
CA GLY A 103 17.90 14.53 -5.05
C GLY A 103 18.68 14.62 -6.35
N ILE A 104 18.46 13.70 -7.30
CA ILE A 104 19.27 13.52 -8.53
C ILE A 104 18.51 13.83 -9.83
N TYR A 105 17.33 14.45 -9.75
CA TYR A 105 16.45 14.61 -10.91
C TYR A 105 17.10 15.46 -12.02
N GLU A 106 17.74 16.58 -11.67
CA GLU A 106 18.37 17.46 -12.65
C GLU A 106 19.63 16.81 -13.26
N GLU A 107 20.44 16.13 -12.46
CA GLU A 107 21.62 15.40 -12.91
C GLU A 107 21.24 14.25 -13.86
N MET A 108 20.15 13.53 -13.55
CA MET A 108 19.61 12.49 -14.42
C MET A 108 19.06 13.05 -15.72
N LYS A 109 18.37 14.18 -15.67
CA LYS A 109 17.87 14.88 -16.85
C LYS A 109 18.99 15.33 -17.76
N GLU A 110 20.06 15.89 -17.19
CA GLU A 110 21.26 16.25 -17.95
C GLU A 110 21.96 15.01 -18.54
N ALA A 111 22.13 13.95 -17.74
CA ALA A 111 22.73 12.69 -18.19
C ALA A 111 21.95 12.07 -19.37
N ALA A 112 20.63 12.00 -19.26
CA ALA A 112 19.76 11.50 -20.31
C ALA A 112 19.88 12.36 -21.59
N ALA A 113 19.86 13.68 -21.47
CA ALA A 113 20.01 14.59 -22.60
C ALA A 113 21.37 14.43 -23.31
N GLN A 114 22.46 14.28 -22.55
CA GLN A 114 23.79 14.05 -23.11
C GLN A 114 23.93 12.68 -23.81
N LEU A 115 23.11 11.69 -23.44
CA LEU A 115 22.99 10.41 -24.14
C LEU A 115 22.02 10.46 -25.34
N GLY A 116 21.39 11.61 -25.60
CA GLY A 116 20.39 11.77 -26.65
C GLY A 116 19.03 11.15 -26.34
N LEU A 117 18.73 10.93 -25.06
CA LEU A 117 17.47 10.34 -24.59
C LEU A 117 16.45 11.43 -24.21
N ASP A 118 15.18 11.20 -24.54
CA ASP A 118 14.07 11.98 -24.02
C ASP A 118 13.61 11.40 -22.67
N LEU A 119 14.04 12.02 -21.57
CA LEU A 119 13.69 11.54 -20.23
C LEU A 119 12.18 11.58 -19.97
N GLN A 120 11.45 12.57 -20.51
CA GLN A 120 10.00 12.62 -20.31
C GLN A 120 9.34 11.43 -20.99
N ALA A 121 9.81 11.08 -22.19
CA ALA A 121 9.34 9.89 -22.87
C ALA A 121 9.62 8.60 -22.07
N LEU A 122 10.75 8.51 -21.36
CA LEU A 122 11.05 7.34 -20.50
C LEU A 122 10.22 7.34 -19.21
N ILE A 123 9.90 8.50 -18.66
CA ILE A 123 8.99 8.63 -17.51
C ILE A 123 7.58 8.15 -17.89
N ASP A 124 7.08 8.57 -19.06
CA ASP A 124 5.75 8.16 -19.55
C ASP A 124 5.67 6.68 -19.94
N GLN A 125 6.81 5.98 -20.03
CA GLN A 125 6.89 4.54 -20.28
C GLN A 125 6.65 3.69 -19.01
N GLU A 126 6.79 4.29 -17.82
CA GLU A 126 6.55 3.60 -16.55
C GLU A 126 5.05 3.37 -16.33
N GLU A 127 4.67 2.10 -16.21
CA GLU A 127 3.30 1.70 -15.86
C GLU A 127 3.05 1.90 -14.34
N GLU A 128 1.83 2.31 -13.97
CA GLU A 128 1.42 2.37 -12.57
C GLU A 128 1.27 0.95 -12.00
N PRO A 129 1.86 0.64 -10.83
CA PRO A 129 1.66 -0.66 -10.21
C PRO A 129 0.18 -0.92 -9.86
N GLY A 130 -0.40 -1.97 -10.42
CA GLY A 130 -1.76 -2.46 -10.14
C GLY A 130 -1.87 -3.10 -8.76
N LEU A 131 -1.58 -2.34 -7.70
CA LEU A 131 -1.49 -2.82 -6.31
C LEU A 131 -2.53 -2.19 -5.38
N GLY A 132 -3.35 -1.28 -5.88
CA GLY A 132 -4.41 -0.63 -5.12
C GLY A 132 -5.45 0.02 -6.02
N ASN A 133 -6.53 0.49 -5.42
CA ASN A 133 -7.62 1.13 -6.14
C ASN A 133 -7.96 2.51 -5.55
N GLY A 134 -8.22 2.55 -4.23
CA GLY A 134 -8.86 3.69 -3.61
C GLY A 134 -7.97 4.60 -2.76
N GLY A 135 -8.65 5.49 -2.03
CA GLY A 135 -8.01 6.35 -1.02
C GLY A 135 -7.37 5.57 0.13
N LEU A 136 -7.82 4.36 0.43
CA LEU A 136 -7.25 3.50 1.47
C LEU A 136 -5.82 3.05 1.07
N GLY A 137 -5.63 2.60 -0.18
CA GLY A 137 -4.33 2.21 -0.72
C GLY A 137 -3.42 3.41 -0.99
N ARG A 138 -3.99 4.57 -1.38
CA ARG A 138 -3.21 5.80 -1.53
C ARG A 138 -2.74 6.35 -0.20
N LEU A 139 -3.52 6.19 0.88
CA LEU A 139 -3.08 6.52 2.24
C LEU A 139 -1.92 5.62 2.66
N ALA A 140 -2.03 4.31 2.45
CA ALA A 140 -0.95 3.36 2.75
C ALA A 140 0.35 3.74 2.03
N ALA A 141 0.28 4.08 0.75
CA ALA A 141 1.43 4.56 -0.02
C ALA A 141 2.02 5.89 0.53
N CYS A 142 1.18 6.84 0.95
CA CYS A 142 1.65 8.09 1.56
C CYS A 142 2.31 7.86 2.93
N PHE A 143 1.82 6.90 3.71
CA PHE A 143 2.44 6.49 4.97
C PHE A 143 3.80 5.85 4.74
N MET A 144 3.95 4.94 3.77
CA MET A 144 5.26 4.33 3.49
C MET A 144 6.33 5.39 3.14
N ASP A 145 5.98 6.37 2.30
CA ASP A 145 6.87 7.49 1.97
C ASP A 145 7.17 8.39 3.19
N SER A 146 6.17 8.67 4.02
CA SER A 146 6.35 9.52 5.21
C SER A 146 7.13 8.84 6.33
N LEU A 147 6.88 7.56 6.59
CA LEU A 147 7.64 6.76 7.55
C LEU A 147 9.11 6.68 7.13
N ALA A 148 9.39 6.50 5.84
CA ALA A 148 10.76 6.49 5.34
C ALA A 148 11.44 7.86 5.50
N THR A 149 10.72 8.95 5.20
CA THR A 149 11.21 10.34 5.32
C THR A 149 11.46 10.74 6.79
N LEU A 150 10.61 10.28 7.71
CA LEU A 150 10.77 10.47 9.16
C LEU A 150 11.78 9.48 9.78
N GLU A 151 12.41 8.65 8.96
CA GLU A 151 13.36 7.61 9.36
C GLU A 151 12.81 6.57 10.36
N ILE A 152 11.49 6.44 10.42
CA ILE A 152 10.77 5.42 11.18
C ILE A 152 10.86 4.10 10.41
N LYS A 153 11.47 3.08 11.04
CA LYS A 153 11.65 1.76 10.42
C LYS A 153 10.30 1.08 10.26
N ALA A 154 9.93 0.83 9.01
CA ALA A 154 8.64 0.25 8.70
C ALA A 154 8.69 -0.75 7.55
N ILE A 155 7.78 -1.72 7.62
CA ILE A 155 7.52 -2.69 6.57
C ILE A 155 6.03 -2.64 6.21
N GLY A 156 5.72 -2.33 4.95
CA GLY A 156 4.38 -2.51 4.41
C GLY A 156 4.21 -3.95 3.94
N TYR A 157 3.10 -4.58 4.28
CA TYR A 157 2.76 -5.93 3.84
C TYR A 157 1.45 -5.94 3.06
N GLY A 158 1.44 -6.62 1.91
CA GLY A 158 0.26 -6.76 1.06
C GLY A 158 0.36 -7.93 0.07
N VAL A 159 -0.49 -7.92 -0.95
CA VAL A 159 -0.51 -8.93 -2.02
C VAL A 159 0.11 -8.35 -3.29
N ARG A 160 0.89 -9.16 -4.02
CA ARG A 160 1.39 -8.81 -5.35
C ARG A 160 0.36 -9.20 -6.39
N TYR A 161 -0.54 -8.28 -6.73
CA TYR A 161 -1.58 -8.54 -7.73
C TYR A 161 -1.02 -8.54 -9.16
N GLU A 162 -1.31 -9.59 -9.92
CA GLU A 162 -0.85 -9.75 -11.31
C GLU A 162 -1.54 -8.75 -12.27
N PHE A 163 -2.84 -8.46 -12.04
CA PHE A 163 -3.68 -7.70 -12.97
C PHE A 163 -4.44 -6.52 -12.35
N GLY A 164 -3.97 -6.00 -11.22
CA GLY A 164 -4.61 -4.84 -10.56
C GLY A 164 -6.10 -5.01 -10.35
N ILE A 165 -6.85 -3.93 -10.57
CA ILE A 165 -8.32 -3.95 -10.60
C ILE A 165 -8.83 -4.11 -12.05
N PHE A 166 -8.61 -3.09 -12.89
CA PHE A 166 -8.84 -3.06 -14.34
C PHE A 166 -8.39 -1.70 -14.92
N ASP A 167 -8.10 -1.69 -16.22
CA ASP A 167 -8.03 -0.48 -17.04
C ASP A 167 -9.44 -0.08 -17.49
N GLN A 168 -9.80 1.19 -17.31
CA GLN A 168 -11.09 1.71 -17.74
C GLN A 168 -11.00 2.22 -19.19
N GLU A 169 -11.89 1.72 -20.05
CA GLU A 169 -12.15 2.32 -21.37
C GLU A 169 -13.61 2.80 -21.45
N ILE A 170 -13.84 3.91 -22.13
CA ILE A 170 -15.20 4.39 -22.43
C ILE A 170 -15.52 4.09 -23.90
N ARG A 171 -16.49 3.21 -24.14
CA ARG A 171 -17.01 2.87 -25.48
C ARG A 171 -18.49 3.22 -25.57
N ASP A 172 -18.85 4.05 -26.54
CA ASP A 172 -20.23 4.50 -26.77
C ASP A 172 -20.92 5.07 -25.51
N GLY A 173 -20.15 5.73 -24.64
CA GLY A 173 -20.63 6.30 -23.38
C GLY A 173 -20.68 5.33 -22.19
N TRP A 174 -20.27 4.08 -22.37
CA TRP A 174 -20.27 3.05 -21.33
C TRP A 174 -18.85 2.65 -20.92
N GLN A 175 -18.70 2.31 -19.64
CA GLN A 175 -17.47 1.72 -19.12
C GLN A 175 -17.30 0.29 -19.67
N VAL A 176 -16.07 -0.02 -20.07
CA VAL A 176 -15.60 -1.37 -20.40
C VAL A 176 -14.33 -1.63 -19.62
N GLU A 177 -14.34 -2.69 -18.81
CA GLU A 177 -13.18 -3.12 -18.03
C GLU A 177 -12.22 -3.92 -18.90
N LYS A 178 -10.95 -3.52 -18.88
CA LYS A 178 -9.84 -4.25 -19.50
C LYS A 178 -8.89 -4.75 -18.43
N THR A 179 -8.24 -5.88 -18.70
CA THR A 179 -7.18 -6.39 -17.83
C THR A 179 -6.01 -5.40 -17.80
N ASP A 180 -5.67 -4.90 -16.61
CA ASP A 180 -4.44 -4.17 -16.36
C ASP A 180 -3.27 -5.17 -16.46
N LYS A 181 -2.27 -4.85 -17.29
CA LYS A 181 -1.11 -5.72 -17.57
C LYS A 181 0.21 -5.04 -17.19
N TRP A 182 0.24 -4.30 -16.08
CA TRP A 182 1.41 -3.54 -15.62
C TRP A 182 2.71 -4.36 -15.53
N LEU A 183 2.63 -5.67 -15.25
CA LEU A 183 3.79 -6.56 -15.18
C LEU A 183 4.29 -7.10 -16.53
N ARG A 184 3.62 -6.82 -17.66
CA ARG A 184 3.91 -7.44 -18.97
C ARG A 184 5.36 -7.27 -19.43
N LEU A 185 5.96 -6.11 -19.16
CA LEU A 185 7.34 -5.78 -19.53
C LEU A 185 8.31 -5.85 -18.35
N GLY A 186 7.89 -6.50 -17.26
CA GLY A 186 8.62 -6.57 -16.00
C GLY A 186 8.41 -5.35 -15.12
N ASN A 187 8.91 -5.44 -13.88
CA ASN A 187 8.90 -4.36 -12.90
C ASN A 187 10.34 -4.18 -12.39
N PRO A 188 11.05 -3.09 -12.73
CA PRO A 188 12.43 -2.92 -12.32
C PRO A 188 12.56 -2.67 -10.81
N TRP A 189 11.49 -2.33 -10.08
CA TRP A 189 11.56 -1.93 -8.68
C TRP A 189 11.49 -3.08 -7.69
N GLU A 190 10.90 -4.21 -8.10
CA GLU A 190 10.74 -5.37 -7.23
C GLU A 190 11.98 -6.29 -7.23
N ILE A 191 12.14 -7.01 -6.12
CA ILE A 191 13.16 -8.02 -5.91
C ILE A 191 12.45 -9.27 -5.44
N GLU A 192 12.41 -10.30 -6.28
CA GLU A 192 11.89 -11.61 -5.89
C GLU A 192 12.78 -12.24 -4.82
N ARG A 193 12.15 -12.84 -3.81
CA ARG A 193 12.81 -13.57 -2.70
C ARG A 193 12.28 -15.01 -2.62
N PRO A 194 12.69 -15.91 -3.54
CA PRO A 194 12.15 -17.27 -3.59
C PRO A 194 12.37 -18.09 -2.30
N GLU A 195 13.44 -17.78 -1.57
CA GLU A 195 13.80 -18.42 -0.30
C GLU A 195 12.99 -17.88 0.90
N ILE A 196 12.39 -16.70 0.77
CA ILE A 196 11.45 -16.16 1.76
C ILE A 196 10.05 -16.57 1.29
N ALA A 197 9.71 -17.81 1.64
CA ALA A 197 8.43 -18.39 1.29
C ALA A 197 7.81 -19.10 2.50
N PHE A 198 6.49 -19.02 2.58
CA PHE A 198 5.71 -19.54 3.70
C PHE A 198 4.53 -20.37 3.21
N GLU A 199 4.24 -21.45 3.92
CA GLU A 199 3.07 -22.29 3.67
C GLU A 199 1.85 -21.71 4.41
N VAL A 200 0.72 -21.72 3.71
CA VAL A 200 -0.56 -21.18 4.19
C VAL A 200 -1.61 -22.27 4.05
N ASN A 201 -2.05 -22.78 5.19
CA ASN A 201 -3.08 -23.80 5.31
C ASN A 201 -4.48 -23.28 4.97
N TRP A 202 -5.32 -24.07 4.33
CA TRP A 202 -6.70 -23.69 3.97
C TRP A 202 -7.67 -24.87 4.13
N GLY A 203 -8.84 -24.59 4.70
CA GLY A 203 -9.91 -25.57 4.92
C GLY A 203 -9.52 -26.71 5.87
N GLY A 204 -10.14 -27.87 5.70
CA GLY A 204 -9.82 -29.09 6.47
C GLY A 204 -10.51 -29.14 7.84
N HIS A 205 -9.82 -29.70 8.84
CA HIS A 205 -10.38 -29.92 10.18
C HIS A 205 -9.31 -29.86 11.28
N THR A 206 -9.77 -29.79 12.54
CA THR A 206 -8.92 -29.76 13.73
C THR A 206 -8.98 -31.10 14.48
N GLU A 207 -7.85 -31.49 15.07
CA GLU A 207 -7.71 -32.71 15.87
C GLU A 207 -7.14 -32.36 17.24
N ALA A 208 -7.82 -32.82 18.30
CA ALA A 208 -7.30 -32.71 19.66
C ALA A 208 -6.18 -33.75 19.85
N VAL A 209 -4.98 -33.28 20.20
CA VAL A 209 -3.83 -34.15 20.48
C VAL A 209 -3.23 -33.78 21.84
N TYR A 210 -2.51 -34.72 22.45
CA TYR A 210 -1.71 -34.47 23.64
C TYR A 210 -0.25 -34.67 23.28
N ASP A 211 0.60 -33.72 23.66
CA ASP A 211 2.04 -33.87 23.44
C ASP A 211 2.67 -34.90 24.40
N ARG A 212 3.97 -35.15 24.24
CA ARG A 212 4.70 -36.13 25.07
C ARG A 212 4.71 -35.78 26.56
N GLU A 213 4.41 -34.53 26.91
CA GLU A 213 4.34 -34.02 28.28
C GLU A 213 2.89 -34.00 28.81
N GLY A 214 1.93 -34.49 28.03
CA GLY A 214 0.52 -34.56 28.39
C GLY A 214 -0.22 -33.22 28.26
N ARG A 215 0.35 -32.23 27.57
CA ARG A 215 -0.33 -30.94 27.35
C ARG A 215 -1.30 -31.05 26.18
N TYR A 216 -2.49 -30.47 26.35
CA TYR A 216 -3.49 -30.37 25.30
C TYR A 216 -2.99 -29.50 24.15
N ARG A 217 -3.24 -29.96 22.93
CA ARG A 217 -2.88 -29.32 21.66
C ARG A 217 -4.02 -29.48 20.67
N VAL A 218 -4.09 -28.54 19.75
CA VAL A 218 -4.94 -28.66 18.57
C VAL A 218 -4.06 -28.71 17.34
N LYS A 219 -4.14 -29.80 16.59
CA LYS A 219 -3.49 -29.93 15.30
C LYS A 219 -4.48 -29.55 14.21
N TRP A 220 -4.12 -28.61 13.35
CA TRP A 220 -4.89 -28.31 12.15
C TRP A 220 -4.41 -29.20 11.00
N VAL A 221 -5.31 -30.03 10.46
CA VAL A 221 -5.09 -30.82 9.24
C VAL A 221 -5.72 -30.06 8.08
N PRO A 222 -4.93 -29.38 7.23
CA PRO A 222 -5.47 -28.57 6.14
C PRO A 222 -6.06 -29.44 5.03
N GLN A 223 -7.04 -28.90 4.32
CA GLN A 223 -7.50 -29.48 3.05
C GLN A 223 -6.58 -29.11 1.89
N ARG A 224 -5.96 -27.93 1.94
CA ARG A 224 -5.01 -27.43 0.95
C ARG A 224 -3.93 -26.60 1.62
N VAL A 225 -2.75 -26.57 1.01
CA VAL A 225 -1.67 -25.66 1.36
C VAL A 225 -1.30 -24.80 0.15
N VAL A 226 -1.14 -23.50 0.37
CA VAL A 226 -0.68 -22.53 -0.64
C VAL A 226 0.67 -22.00 -0.20
N LYS A 227 1.60 -21.82 -1.15
CA LYS A 227 2.92 -21.22 -0.87
C LYS A 227 2.90 -19.74 -1.22
N GLY A 228 3.20 -18.87 -0.25
CA GLY A 228 3.42 -17.45 -0.50
C GLY A 228 4.89 -17.14 -0.70
N VAL A 229 5.25 -16.42 -1.77
CA VAL A 229 6.62 -16.00 -2.09
C VAL A 229 6.72 -14.48 -1.99
N ALA A 230 7.76 -13.98 -1.32
CA ALA A 230 7.97 -12.55 -1.10
C ALA A 230 8.54 -11.84 -2.33
N TYR A 231 8.03 -10.63 -2.58
CA TYR A 231 8.55 -9.65 -3.52
C TYR A 231 8.78 -8.33 -2.78
N ASP A 232 10.02 -7.87 -2.77
CA ASP A 232 10.46 -6.70 -2.02
C ASP A 232 10.56 -5.47 -2.92
N THR A 233 9.92 -4.36 -2.53
CA THR A 233 10.07 -3.05 -3.17
C THR A 233 10.61 -2.04 -2.14
N PRO A 234 11.83 -1.51 -2.31
CA PRO A 234 12.38 -0.52 -1.40
C PRO A 234 11.70 0.85 -1.55
N ILE A 235 11.36 1.48 -0.42
CA ILE A 235 10.69 2.78 -0.33
C ILE A 235 11.64 3.80 0.30
N LEU A 236 12.25 4.64 -0.52
CA LEU A 236 13.21 5.65 -0.07
C LEU A 236 12.49 6.87 0.53
N GLY A 237 13.00 7.39 1.66
CA GLY A 237 12.57 8.67 2.24
C GLY A 237 13.19 9.89 1.55
N TYR A 238 12.52 11.04 1.61
CA TYR A 238 12.98 12.27 0.98
C TYR A 238 14.29 12.80 1.59
N ARG A 239 15.36 12.83 0.79
CA ARG A 239 16.69 13.35 1.17
C ARG A 239 17.25 12.77 2.47
N VAL A 240 16.96 11.48 2.72
CA VAL A 240 17.50 10.71 3.86
C VAL A 240 18.13 9.40 3.39
N ASN A 241 18.86 8.75 4.28
CA ASN A 241 19.45 7.43 4.02
C ASN A 241 18.50 6.27 4.37
N SER A 242 17.40 6.55 5.08
CA SER A 242 16.43 5.54 5.47
C SER A 242 15.62 5.05 4.26
N VAL A 243 15.58 3.74 4.10
CA VAL A 243 14.76 3.05 3.10
C VAL A 243 13.90 2.03 3.82
N ASN A 244 12.58 2.19 3.73
CA ASN A 244 11.63 1.21 4.24
C ASN A 244 11.34 0.14 3.18
N LEU A 245 10.62 -0.90 3.57
CA LEU A 245 10.33 -2.03 2.70
C LEU A 245 8.83 -2.15 2.46
N LEU A 246 8.42 -2.32 1.21
CA LEU A 246 7.10 -2.86 0.87
C LEU A 246 7.30 -4.31 0.43
N ARG A 247 6.80 -5.26 1.22
CA ARG A 247 6.84 -6.69 0.93
C ARG A 247 5.47 -7.18 0.48
N LEU A 248 5.41 -7.74 -0.72
CA LEU A 248 4.19 -8.22 -1.34
C LEU A 248 4.27 -9.73 -1.55
N TRP A 249 3.16 -10.42 -1.32
CA TRP A 249 3.09 -11.88 -1.43
C TRP A 249 2.46 -12.31 -2.75
N SER A 250 3.16 -13.16 -3.49
CA SER A 250 2.64 -13.89 -4.65
C SER A 250 2.23 -15.29 -4.22
N ALA A 251 1.05 -15.76 -4.62
CA ALA A 251 0.57 -17.10 -4.31
C ALA A 251 1.03 -18.10 -5.37
N HIS A 252 1.61 -19.21 -4.92
CA HIS A 252 2.11 -20.32 -5.74
C HIS A 252 1.56 -21.64 -5.19
N ALA A 253 1.45 -22.65 -6.05
CA ALA A 253 1.26 -24.02 -5.56
C ALA A 253 2.55 -24.55 -4.91
N VAL A 254 2.41 -25.40 -3.90
CA VAL A 254 3.53 -26.07 -3.22
C VAL A 254 4.21 -27.03 -4.20
N GLU A 255 3.42 -27.85 -4.89
CA GLU A 255 3.84 -28.64 -6.04
C GLU A 255 3.19 -28.08 -7.30
N SER A 256 4.00 -27.59 -8.22
CA SER A 256 3.50 -26.92 -9.43
C SER A 256 2.97 -27.90 -10.49
N PHE A 257 3.22 -29.20 -10.33
CA PHE A 257 2.92 -30.22 -11.34
C PHE A 257 2.86 -31.63 -10.73
N ASP A 258 1.71 -32.28 -10.83
CA ASP A 258 1.55 -33.69 -10.46
C ASP A 258 1.93 -34.60 -11.65
N PHE A 259 3.10 -35.21 -11.56
CA PHE A 259 3.61 -36.14 -12.59
C PHE A 259 2.77 -37.42 -12.70
N GLU A 260 2.15 -37.89 -11.62
CA GLU A 260 1.35 -39.11 -11.64
C GLU A 260 0.04 -38.87 -12.40
N ALA A 261 -0.67 -37.78 -12.08
CA ALA A 261 -1.86 -37.35 -12.81
C ALA A 261 -1.57 -37.13 -14.32
N PHE A 262 -0.44 -36.51 -14.63
CA PHE A 262 -0.03 -36.30 -16.02
C PHE A 262 0.25 -37.62 -16.76
N ASN A 263 0.95 -38.56 -16.13
CA ASN A 263 1.32 -39.84 -16.73
C ASN A 263 0.09 -40.74 -17.00
N VAL A 264 -0.99 -40.58 -16.25
CA VAL A 264 -2.26 -41.29 -16.48
C VAL A 264 -3.21 -40.55 -17.45
N GLY A 265 -2.77 -39.41 -18.01
CA GLY A 265 -3.49 -38.65 -19.03
C GLY A 265 -4.46 -37.58 -18.50
N ASP A 266 -4.48 -37.31 -17.18
CA ASP A 266 -5.25 -36.21 -16.59
C ASP A 266 -4.45 -34.90 -16.57
N TYR A 267 -4.28 -34.33 -17.77
CA TYR A 267 -3.52 -33.09 -17.94
C TYR A 267 -4.14 -31.89 -17.19
N TYR A 268 -5.46 -31.86 -17.03
CA TYR A 268 -6.15 -30.76 -16.33
C TYR A 268 -6.00 -30.91 -14.81
N GLY A 269 -6.16 -32.12 -14.28
CA GLY A 269 -5.90 -32.43 -12.88
C GLY A 269 -4.47 -32.11 -12.48
N ALA A 270 -3.50 -32.44 -13.33
CA ALA A 270 -2.07 -32.22 -13.09
C ALA A 270 -1.67 -30.75 -12.82
N VAL A 271 -2.52 -29.78 -13.20
CA VAL A 271 -2.28 -28.33 -13.03
C VAL A 271 -3.37 -27.61 -12.24
N ASN A 272 -4.42 -28.30 -11.80
CA ASN A 272 -5.58 -27.66 -11.18
C ASN A 272 -5.22 -26.97 -9.85
N GLU A 273 -4.38 -27.59 -9.02
CA GLU A 273 -3.93 -27.00 -7.76
C GLU A 273 -3.14 -25.71 -7.96
N LYS A 274 -2.33 -25.67 -9.03
CA LYS A 274 -1.62 -24.48 -9.46
C LYS A 274 -2.59 -23.34 -9.79
N ILE A 275 -3.60 -23.60 -10.62
CA ILE A 275 -4.58 -22.58 -11.01
C ILE A 275 -5.30 -22.00 -9.79
N ILE A 276 -5.77 -22.86 -8.88
CA ILE A 276 -6.55 -22.39 -7.73
C ILE A 276 -5.67 -21.60 -6.75
N SER A 277 -4.44 -22.04 -6.52
CA SER A 277 -3.49 -21.37 -5.63
C SER A 277 -3.09 -19.99 -6.16
N GLU A 278 -2.71 -19.91 -7.44
CA GLU A 278 -2.28 -18.66 -8.07
C GLU A 278 -3.42 -17.64 -8.20
N THR A 279 -4.69 -18.08 -8.25
CA THR A 279 -5.86 -17.19 -8.33
C THR A 279 -5.93 -16.20 -7.16
N ILE A 280 -5.38 -16.55 -5.99
CA ILE A 280 -5.36 -15.70 -4.80
C ILE A 280 -4.65 -14.36 -5.08
N SER A 281 -3.55 -14.35 -5.82
CA SER A 281 -2.80 -13.11 -6.12
C SER A 281 -3.03 -12.56 -7.53
N LYS A 282 -4.12 -12.95 -8.22
CA LYS A 282 -4.38 -12.46 -9.59
C LYS A 282 -4.95 -11.05 -9.63
N VAL A 283 -6.09 -10.83 -8.98
CA VAL A 283 -6.89 -9.59 -9.13
C VAL A 283 -7.20 -9.00 -7.75
N LEU A 284 -7.12 -7.68 -7.65
CA LEU A 284 -7.53 -6.90 -6.48
C LEU A 284 -9.06 -6.81 -6.41
N TYR A 285 -9.64 -7.14 -5.25
CA TYR A 285 -11.10 -7.12 -5.00
C TYR A 285 -11.91 -7.92 -6.03
N PRO A 286 -11.79 -9.26 -6.05
CA PRO A 286 -12.65 -10.09 -6.89
C PRO A 286 -14.13 -9.86 -6.55
N ASN A 287 -15.01 -9.94 -7.56
CA ASN A 287 -16.45 -9.80 -7.36
C ASN A 287 -16.94 -10.81 -6.31
N ASP A 288 -17.52 -10.31 -5.22
CA ASP A 288 -17.94 -11.07 -4.05
C ASP A 288 -19.46 -11.18 -3.90
N GLU A 289 -20.24 -10.80 -4.92
CA GLU A 289 -21.67 -11.14 -4.98
C GLU A 289 -21.89 -12.66 -4.97
N PRO A 290 -21.15 -13.47 -5.77
CA PRO A 290 -21.25 -14.92 -5.71
C PRO A 290 -20.55 -15.47 -4.45
N ALA A 291 -21.06 -16.57 -3.91
CA ALA A 291 -20.46 -17.23 -2.73
C ALA A 291 -18.98 -17.59 -2.92
N MET A 292 -18.60 -18.03 -4.12
CA MET A 292 -17.19 -18.32 -4.44
C MET A 292 -16.29 -17.07 -4.39
N GLY A 293 -16.84 -15.90 -4.75
CA GLY A 293 -16.12 -14.63 -4.65
C GLY A 293 -15.82 -14.24 -3.21
N LYS A 294 -16.78 -14.47 -2.30
CA LYS A 294 -16.58 -14.30 -0.85
C LYS A 294 -15.46 -15.20 -0.33
N VAL A 295 -15.47 -16.47 -0.71
CA VAL A 295 -14.42 -17.44 -0.34
C VAL A 295 -13.05 -17.00 -0.83
N LEU A 296 -12.94 -16.54 -2.08
CA LEU A 296 -11.69 -16.03 -2.62
C LEU A 296 -11.20 -14.78 -1.90
N ARG A 297 -12.10 -13.84 -1.58
CA ARG A 297 -11.76 -12.62 -0.82
C ARG A 297 -11.24 -12.94 0.59
N LEU A 298 -11.87 -13.88 1.30
CA LEU A 298 -11.37 -14.36 2.59
C LEU A 298 -10.00 -15.06 2.44
N ALA A 299 -9.83 -15.86 1.37
CA ALA A 299 -8.55 -16.52 1.07
C ALA A 299 -7.43 -15.51 0.84
N GLN A 300 -7.69 -14.43 0.10
CA GLN A 300 -6.74 -13.33 -0.11
C GLN A 300 -6.32 -12.70 1.21
N GLN A 301 -7.29 -12.30 2.03
CA GLN A 301 -7.04 -11.65 3.31
C GLN A 301 -6.21 -12.53 4.24
N TYR A 302 -6.62 -13.79 4.40
CA TYR A 302 -5.91 -14.72 5.25
C TYR A 302 -4.51 -15.05 4.71
N PHE A 303 -4.37 -15.23 3.40
CA PHE A 303 -3.11 -15.58 2.75
C PHE A 303 -2.01 -14.58 3.04
N PHE A 304 -2.23 -13.28 2.76
CA PHE A 304 -1.18 -12.29 2.98
C PHE A 304 -0.92 -12.08 4.47
N VAL A 305 -1.96 -12.17 5.32
CA VAL A 305 -1.82 -12.06 6.78
C VAL A 305 -0.94 -13.17 7.33
N SER A 306 -1.21 -14.43 6.98
CA SER A 306 -0.43 -15.56 7.47
C SER A 306 1.03 -15.47 7.00
N CYS A 307 1.27 -15.18 5.73
CA CYS A 307 2.65 -14.99 5.22
C CYS A 307 3.38 -13.86 5.97
N SER A 308 2.71 -12.73 6.21
CA SER A 308 3.30 -11.57 6.86
C SER A 308 3.63 -11.83 8.32
N LEU A 309 2.75 -12.50 9.06
CA LEU A 309 3.00 -12.84 10.47
C LEU A 309 4.11 -13.88 10.61
N GLN A 310 4.15 -14.90 9.75
CA GLN A 310 5.25 -15.87 9.72
C GLN A 310 6.59 -15.19 9.42
N ASP A 311 6.61 -14.23 8.50
CA ASP A 311 7.82 -13.44 8.20
C ASP A 311 8.27 -12.56 9.37
N LEU A 312 7.34 -11.90 10.04
CA LEU A 312 7.64 -11.08 11.23
C LEU A 312 8.17 -11.94 12.38
N ILE A 313 7.58 -13.11 12.62
CA ILE A 313 8.09 -14.09 13.59
C ILE A 313 9.52 -14.52 13.21
N ARG A 314 9.76 -14.85 11.93
CA ARG A 314 11.10 -15.19 11.44
C ARG A 314 12.10 -14.07 11.70
N PHE A 315 11.76 -12.83 11.39
CA PHE A 315 12.62 -11.66 11.66
C PHE A 315 12.90 -11.46 13.15
N HIS A 316 11.88 -11.58 13.99
CA HIS A 316 12.00 -11.45 15.44
C HIS A 316 12.96 -12.49 16.04
N LEU A 317 12.81 -13.76 15.61
CA LEU A 317 13.66 -14.86 16.04
C LEU A 317 15.11 -14.73 15.52
N LEU A 318 15.30 -14.29 14.27
CA LEU A 318 16.64 -14.03 13.72
C LEU A 318 17.38 -12.91 14.45
N SER A 319 16.66 -11.99 15.06
CA SER A 319 17.22 -10.92 15.91
C SER A 319 17.64 -11.43 17.30
N GLY A 320 17.39 -12.71 17.60
CA GLY A 320 17.74 -13.36 18.87
C GLY A 320 16.74 -13.11 20.00
N ASN A 321 15.54 -12.60 19.69
CA ASN A 321 14.50 -12.33 20.67
C ASN A 321 13.60 -13.56 20.89
N THR A 322 12.95 -13.61 22.05
CA THR A 322 11.94 -14.62 22.38
C THR A 322 10.53 -14.12 22.05
N LEU A 323 9.58 -15.01 21.76
CA LEU A 323 8.26 -14.59 21.25
C LEU A 323 7.35 -13.93 22.30
N ASP A 324 7.62 -14.09 23.59
CA ASP A 324 6.96 -13.35 24.67
C ASP A 324 7.26 -11.84 24.61
N THR A 325 8.35 -11.44 23.97
CA THR A 325 8.72 -10.01 23.71
C THR A 325 8.36 -9.54 22.31
N PHE A 326 7.59 -10.30 21.54
CA PHE A 326 7.26 -9.97 20.13
C PHE A 326 6.63 -8.58 19.96
N HIS A 327 5.75 -8.18 20.87
CA HIS A 327 5.06 -6.88 20.88
C HIS A 327 5.97 -5.67 21.19
N GLU A 328 7.14 -5.91 21.80
CA GLU A 328 8.11 -4.86 22.10
C GLU A 328 8.88 -4.43 20.84
N TRP A 329 9.13 -5.39 19.94
CA TRP A 329 9.80 -5.15 18.66
C TRP A 329 8.82 -4.83 17.52
N ASN A 330 7.64 -5.46 17.50
CA ASN A 330 6.65 -5.32 16.43
C ASN A 330 5.46 -4.46 16.87
N ALA A 331 5.22 -3.35 16.17
CA ALA A 331 3.94 -2.66 16.20
C ALA A 331 3.20 -2.91 14.88
N ILE A 332 2.08 -3.61 14.89
CA ILE A 332 1.35 -3.98 13.67
C ILE A 332 0.08 -3.14 13.54
N GLN A 333 -0.01 -2.36 12.46
CA GLN A 333 -1.18 -1.57 12.12
C GLN A 333 -2.08 -2.33 11.14
N LEU A 334 -3.35 -2.49 11.52
CA LEU A 334 -4.42 -3.05 10.69
C LEU A 334 -5.10 -1.91 9.92
N ASN A 335 -4.87 -1.84 8.61
CA ASN A 335 -5.50 -0.84 7.75
C ASN A 335 -6.89 -1.31 7.31
N ASP A 336 -7.91 -0.86 8.03
CA ASP A 336 -9.29 -1.34 7.94
C ASP A 336 -9.44 -2.82 8.38
N THR A 337 -10.61 -3.44 8.16
CA THR A 337 -10.89 -4.80 8.63
C THR A 337 -10.29 -5.91 7.79
N HIS A 338 -9.76 -5.63 6.59
CA HIS A 338 -9.20 -6.65 5.70
C HIS A 338 -8.12 -7.53 6.36
N PRO A 339 -7.15 -6.98 7.13
CA PRO A 339 -6.19 -7.80 7.87
C PRO A 339 -6.67 -8.22 9.28
N ALA A 340 -7.94 -8.03 9.67
CA ALA A 340 -8.40 -8.28 11.04
C ALA A 340 -8.23 -9.74 11.49
N ILE A 341 -8.18 -10.69 10.55
CA ILE A 341 -7.89 -12.11 10.82
C ILE A 341 -6.49 -12.31 11.43
N ALA A 342 -5.59 -11.32 11.33
CA ALA A 342 -4.27 -11.33 11.95
C ALA A 342 -4.31 -11.54 13.47
N VAL A 343 -5.36 -11.07 14.14
CA VAL A 343 -5.56 -11.31 15.58
C VAL A 343 -5.63 -12.81 15.88
N ALA A 344 -6.46 -13.55 15.13
CA ALA A 344 -6.63 -14.98 15.35
C ALA A 344 -5.44 -15.79 14.79
N GLU A 345 -4.83 -15.34 13.69
CA GLU A 345 -3.66 -16.04 13.12
C GLU A 345 -2.40 -15.89 13.99
N LEU A 346 -2.16 -14.71 14.59
CA LEU A 346 -1.04 -14.56 15.52
C LEU A 346 -1.23 -15.47 16.74
N MET A 347 -2.45 -15.53 17.28
CA MET A 347 -2.78 -16.48 18.36
C MET A 347 -2.51 -17.93 17.95
N ARG A 348 -2.94 -18.34 16.74
CA ARG A 348 -2.70 -19.68 16.21
C ARG A 348 -1.20 -19.99 16.13
N LEU A 349 -0.42 -19.10 15.52
CA LEU A 349 1.03 -19.27 15.38
C LEU A 349 1.72 -19.36 16.74
N LEU A 350 1.38 -18.49 17.69
CA LEU A 350 1.99 -18.48 19.02
C LEU A 350 1.62 -19.73 19.83
N VAL A 351 0.35 -20.14 19.82
CA VAL A 351 -0.15 -21.26 20.66
C VAL A 351 0.13 -22.63 20.03
N ASP A 352 -0.21 -22.80 18.75
CA ASP A 352 -0.19 -24.10 18.10
C ASP A 352 1.23 -24.44 17.60
N GLU A 353 1.94 -23.49 16.97
CA GLU A 353 3.27 -23.72 16.38
C GLU A 353 4.41 -23.45 17.37
N HIS A 354 4.32 -22.35 18.13
CA HIS A 354 5.36 -21.91 19.05
C HIS A 354 5.12 -22.26 20.52
N LEU A 355 3.99 -22.91 20.80
CA LEU A 355 3.72 -23.56 22.07
C LEU A 355 3.63 -22.61 23.28
N LEU A 356 3.34 -21.33 23.06
CA LEU A 356 3.02 -20.38 24.13
C LEU A 356 1.68 -20.73 24.78
N ASP A 357 1.56 -20.49 26.08
CA ASP A 357 0.27 -20.56 26.74
C ASP A 357 -0.66 -19.44 26.25
N TRP A 358 -1.97 -19.67 26.40
CA TRP A 358 -2.99 -18.76 25.87
C TRP A 358 -2.85 -17.33 26.42
N ASP A 359 -2.60 -17.18 27.72
CA ASP A 359 -2.62 -15.86 28.36
C ASP A 359 -1.40 -15.03 27.94
N THR A 360 -0.22 -15.67 27.84
CA THR A 360 0.97 -15.04 27.28
C THR A 360 0.78 -14.69 25.80
N ALA A 361 0.25 -15.60 24.98
CA ALA A 361 0.00 -15.36 23.56
C ALA A 361 -1.02 -14.22 23.35
N TRP A 362 -2.07 -14.16 24.18
CA TRP A 362 -3.09 -13.12 24.10
C TRP A 362 -2.55 -11.76 24.53
N LYS A 363 -1.72 -11.70 25.58
CA LYS A 363 -1.00 -10.48 25.98
C LYS A 363 -0.10 -9.98 24.85
N VAL A 364 0.68 -10.87 24.22
CA VAL A 364 1.52 -10.50 23.06
C VAL A 364 0.65 -9.96 21.92
N THR A 365 -0.41 -10.67 21.57
CA THR A 365 -1.32 -10.32 20.46
C THR A 365 -1.93 -8.93 20.65
N THR A 366 -2.57 -8.70 21.80
CA THR A 366 -3.24 -7.43 22.12
C THR A 366 -2.28 -6.23 22.13
N ASN A 367 -1.07 -6.40 22.66
CA ASN A 367 -0.06 -5.34 22.67
C ASN A 367 0.65 -5.14 21.32
N THR A 368 0.51 -6.08 20.38
CA THR A 368 1.10 -5.99 19.05
C THR A 368 0.24 -5.13 18.11
N PHE A 369 -1.09 -5.30 18.14
CA PHE A 369 -1.98 -4.75 17.12
C PHE A 369 -2.61 -3.40 17.47
N ALA A 370 -2.73 -2.54 16.46
CA ALA A 370 -3.56 -1.33 16.46
C ALA A 370 -4.47 -1.33 15.21
N TYR A 371 -5.70 -0.82 15.34
CA TYR A 371 -6.72 -0.88 14.28
C TYR A 371 -7.18 0.51 13.82
N THR A 372 -7.10 0.78 12.51
CA THR A 372 -7.67 1.99 11.92
C THR A 372 -8.99 1.67 11.22
N ASN A 373 -10.06 2.35 11.62
CA ASN A 373 -11.38 2.27 10.98
C ASN A 373 -11.57 3.40 9.95
N HIS A 374 -12.06 3.04 8.76
CA HIS A 374 -12.29 3.97 7.64
C HIS A 374 -13.77 4.15 7.26
N THR A 375 -14.70 3.50 7.96
CA THR A 375 -16.11 3.48 7.58
C THR A 375 -17.04 3.71 8.76
N LEU A 376 -18.06 4.55 8.52
CA LEU A 376 -19.18 4.77 9.44
C LEU A 376 -20.45 4.03 9.02
N LEU A 377 -20.47 3.44 7.82
CA LEU A 377 -21.62 2.73 7.28
C LEU A 377 -21.64 1.32 7.88
N PRO A 378 -22.63 0.95 8.70
CA PRO A 378 -22.70 -0.38 9.32
C PRO A 378 -22.69 -1.52 8.30
N GLU A 379 -23.30 -1.32 7.14
CA GLU A 379 -23.34 -2.26 6.02
C GLU A 379 -21.98 -2.48 5.35
N ALA A 380 -21.04 -1.54 5.51
CA ALA A 380 -19.68 -1.65 4.98
C ALA A 380 -18.70 -2.27 6.00
N LEU A 381 -19.12 -2.52 7.24
CA LEU A 381 -18.32 -3.26 8.22
C LEU A 381 -18.33 -4.74 7.86
N GLU A 382 -17.14 -5.29 7.62
CA GLU A 382 -17.01 -6.64 7.10
C GLU A 382 -17.52 -7.70 8.10
N LYS A 383 -18.41 -8.56 7.58
CA LYS A 383 -18.97 -9.72 8.28
C LYS A 383 -18.87 -10.95 7.38
N TRP A 384 -18.45 -12.08 7.96
CA TRP A 384 -18.34 -13.34 7.23
C TRP A 384 -19.38 -14.35 7.73
N PRO A 385 -20.17 -14.99 6.83
CA PRO A 385 -21.09 -16.04 7.24
C PRO A 385 -20.36 -17.15 7.98
N LEU A 386 -20.86 -17.50 9.17
CA LEU A 386 -20.21 -18.46 10.06
C LEU A 386 -20.00 -19.85 9.43
N PRO A 387 -20.94 -20.43 8.65
CA PRO A 387 -20.72 -21.72 8.00
C PRO A 387 -19.57 -21.69 7.00
N MET A 388 -19.50 -20.62 6.20
CA MET A 388 -18.41 -20.40 5.24
C MET A 388 -17.08 -20.26 5.96
N PHE A 389 -17.03 -19.41 6.99
CA PHE A 389 -15.82 -19.17 7.77
C PHE A 389 -15.31 -20.46 8.43
N LYS A 390 -16.21 -21.27 9.00
CA LYS A 390 -15.86 -22.58 9.59
C LYS A 390 -15.23 -23.53 8.58
N GLN A 391 -15.77 -23.56 7.35
CA GLN A 391 -15.25 -24.43 6.29
C GLN A 391 -13.88 -23.96 5.79
N SER A 392 -13.65 -22.65 5.74
CA SER A 392 -12.40 -22.07 5.25
C SER A 392 -11.28 -22.06 6.31
N LEU A 393 -11.60 -21.70 7.55
CA LEU A 393 -10.63 -21.44 8.62
C LEU A 393 -11.14 -22.06 9.95
N PRO A 394 -11.22 -23.40 10.04
CA PRO A 394 -11.82 -24.09 11.19
C PRO A 394 -11.09 -23.78 12.50
N ARG A 395 -9.75 -23.76 12.47
CA ARG A 395 -8.93 -23.48 13.66
C ARG A 395 -9.07 -22.03 14.14
N HIS A 396 -9.09 -21.07 13.22
CA HIS A 396 -9.28 -19.66 13.56
C HIS A 396 -10.64 -19.42 14.18
N LEU A 397 -11.68 -20.14 13.74
CA LEU A 397 -13.00 -20.03 14.35
C LEU A 397 -13.01 -20.49 15.82
N GLU A 398 -12.31 -21.58 16.16
CA GLU A 398 -12.16 -22.02 17.55
C GLU A 398 -11.46 -20.96 18.40
N ILE A 399 -10.37 -20.38 17.88
CA ILE A 399 -9.64 -19.29 18.55
C ILE A 399 -10.54 -18.06 18.73
N ILE A 400 -11.32 -17.68 17.71
CA ILE A 400 -12.25 -16.55 17.78
C ILE A 400 -13.35 -16.82 18.82
N TYR A 401 -13.86 -18.04 18.93
CA TYR A 401 -14.82 -18.38 19.98
C TYR A 401 -14.22 -18.25 21.37
N GLU A 402 -12.99 -18.72 21.58
CA GLU A 402 -12.32 -18.60 22.88
C GLU A 402 -12.03 -17.12 23.22
N ILE A 403 -11.57 -16.32 22.25
CA ILE A 403 -11.42 -14.86 22.41
C ILE A 403 -12.76 -14.24 22.81
N ASN A 404 -13.83 -14.57 22.08
CA ASN A 404 -15.16 -14.02 22.34
C ASN A 404 -15.69 -14.42 23.72
N GLN A 405 -15.52 -15.68 24.11
CA GLN A 405 -15.97 -16.19 25.40
C GLN A 405 -15.28 -15.45 26.56
N ARG A 406 -13.94 -15.32 26.52
CA ARG A 406 -13.18 -14.61 27.55
C ARG A 406 -13.55 -13.14 27.63
N PHE A 407 -13.64 -12.48 26.47
CA PHE A 407 -14.05 -11.08 26.40
C PHE A 407 -15.46 -10.86 26.97
N LEU A 408 -16.44 -11.70 26.60
CA LEU A 408 -17.80 -11.57 27.12
C LEU A 408 -17.89 -11.88 28.62
N GLU A 409 -17.05 -12.76 29.16
CA GLU A 409 -16.99 -13.00 30.60
C GLU A 409 -16.44 -11.76 31.35
N GLU A 410 -15.41 -11.10 30.83
CA GLU A 410 -14.91 -9.82 31.37
C GLU A 410 -16.01 -8.73 31.33
N VAL A 411 -16.73 -8.62 30.21
CA VAL A 411 -17.85 -7.66 30.08
C VAL A 411 -18.96 -7.98 31.07
N LYS A 412 -19.31 -9.26 31.25
CA LYS A 412 -20.35 -9.70 32.17
C LYS A 412 -19.99 -9.40 33.63
N GLN A 413 -18.71 -9.54 33.99
CA GLN A 413 -18.21 -9.16 35.32
C GLN A 413 -18.29 -7.65 35.55
N ARG A 414 -18.01 -6.85 34.52
CA ARG A 414 -18.05 -5.38 34.59
C ARG A 414 -19.47 -4.80 34.52
N TYR A 415 -20.38 -5.45 33.81
CA TYR A 415 -21.78 -5.04 33.63
C TYR A 415 -22.74 -6.20 33.94
N PRO A 416 -22.89 -6.62 35.22
CA PRO A 416 -23.75 -7.74 35.58
C PRO A 416 -25.21 -7.51 35.19
N GLY A 417 -25.78 -8.45 34.43
CA GLY A 417 -27.20 -8.44 34.03
C GLY A 417 -27.52 -7.72 32.72
N ASP A 418 -26.57 -7.02 32.09
CA ASP A 418 -26.77 -6.35 30.79
C ASP A 418 -26.51 -7.31 29.62
N ASN A 419 -27.42 -8.26 29.43
CA ASN A 419 -27.31 -9.27 28.37
C ASN A 419 -27.41 -8.67 26.96
N GLU A 420 -28.11 -7.54 26.80
CA GLU A 420 -28.20 -6.86 25.51
C GLU A 420 -26.86 -6.27 25.08
N ARG A 421 -26.10 -5.69 26.02
CA ARG A 421 -24.73 -5.22 25.77
C ARG A 421 -23.81 -6.38 25.37
N LEU A 422 -23.92 -7.54 26.02
CA LEU A 422 -23.14 -8.73 25.62
C LEU A 422 -23.42 -9.12 24.16
N ALA A 423 -24.69 -9.16 23.76
CA ALA A 423 -25.08 -9.48 22.38
C ALA A 423 -24.53 -8.44 21.37
N ARG A 424 -24.62 -7.14 21.71
CA ARG A 424 -24.09 -6.06 20.85
C ARG A 424 -22.57 -6.09 20.75
N LEU A 425 -21.84 -6.45 21.81
CA LEU A 425 -20.37 -6.47 21.84
C LEU A 425 -19.72 -7.72 21.27
N SER A 426 -20.42 -8.86 21.30
CA SER A 426 -19.89 -10.16 20.84
C SER A 426 -19.18 -10.07 19.48
N ILE A 427 -18.15 -10.87 19.25
CA ILE A 427 -17.52 -11.01 17.93
C ILE A 427 -18.43 -11.82 17.00
N ILE A 428 -19.26 -12.69 17.57
CA ILE A 428 -20.23 -13.51 16.83
C ILE A 428 -21.58 -12.81 16.85
N ASP A 429 -22.12 -12.53 15.67
CA ASP A 429 -23.50 -12.09 15.50
C ASP A 429 -24.42 -13.31 15.49
N GLU A 430 -25.40 -13.34 16.39
CA GLU A 430 -26.38 -14.43 16.48
C GLU A 430 -27.76 -14.03 15.94
N ASN A 431 -27.92 -12.81 15.42
CA ASN A 431 -29.19 -12.33 14.89
C ASN A 431 -29.44 -12.89 13.49
N GLY A 432 -30.29 -13.91 13.39
CA GLY A 432 -30.62 -14.56 12.12
C GLY A 432 -29.53 -15.55 11.69
N GLU A 433 -29.02 -15.41 10.46
CA GLU A 433 -27.82 -16.16 10.06
C GLU A 433 -26.61 -15.66 10.88
N LYS A 434 -25.76 -16.58 11.34
CA LYS A 434 -24.63 -16.22 12.19
C LYS A 434 -23.47 -15.66 11.38
N TYR A 435 -22.79 -14.64 11.91
CA TYR A 435 -21.64 -14.01 11.27
C TYR A 435 -20.47 -13.80 12.23
N VAL A 436 -19.26 -13.82 11.72
CA VAL A 436 -18.07 -13.28 12.40
C VAL A 436 -17.96 -11.80 12.07
N ARG A 437 -17.91 -10.94 13.09
CA ARG A 437 -17.81 -9.47 12.95
C ARG A 437 -16.35 -9.03 13.01
N MET A 438 -15.75 -8.72 11.87
CA MET A 438 -14.30 -8.49 11.78
C MET A 438 -13.86 -7.20 12.48
N ALA A 439 -14.68 -6.14 12.43
CA ALA A 439 -14.41 -4.92 13.20
C ALA A 439 -14.38 -5.16 14.71
N HIS A 440 -15.19 -6.11 15.21
CA HIS A 440 -15.21 -6.47 16.63
C HIS A 440 -13.96 -7.28 16.98
N LEU A 441 -13.57 -8.24 16.14
CA LEU A 441 -12.33 -8.99 16.32
C LEU A 441 -11.10 -8.06 16.35
N ALA A 442 -10.99 -7.13 15.39
CA ALA A 442 -9.92 -6.15 15.35
C ALA A 442 -9.92 -5.25 16.59
N THR A 443 -11.11 -4.78 17.00
CA THR A 443 -11.25 -3.93 18.18
C THR A 443 -10.88 -4.68 19.45
N VAL A 444 -11.30 -5.91 19.65
CA VAL A 444 -10.96 -6.71 20.85
C VAL A 444 -9.47 -7.04 20.89
N GLY A 445 -8.89 -7.46 19.76
CA GLY A 445 -7.50 -7.90 19.66
C GLY A 445 -6.43 -6.82 19.52
N SER A 446 -6.80 -5.53 19.56
CA SER A 446 -5.85 -4.42 19.45
C SER A 446 -5.69 -3.67 20.78
N HIS A 447 -4.59 -2.96 21.00
CA HIS A 447 -4.45 -2.05 22.16
C HIS A 447 -4.87 -0.61 21.84
N ALA A 448 -4.99 -0.26 20.55
CA ALA A 448 -5.42 1.06 20.09
C ALA A 448 -6.37 0.94 18.89
N VAL A 449 -7.36 1.83 18.82
CA VAL A 449 -8.31 1.99 17.72
C VAL A 449 -8.38 3.46 17.33
N ASN A 450 -8.27 3.79 16.04
CA ASN A 450 -8.40 5.18 15.59
C ASN A 450 -9.34 5.34 14.40
N GLY A 451 -10.01 6.48 14.35
CA GLY A 451 -10.62 6.98 13.11
C GLY A 451 -9.67 7.89 12.33
N VAL A 452 -10.16 8.37 11.19
CA VAL A 452 -9.34 9.03 10.15
C VAL A 452 -9.58 10.53 9.97
N ALA A 453 -10.45 11.10 10.81
CA ALA A 453 -10.72 12.53 10.92
C ALA A 453 -11.44 12.78 12.26
N GLU A 454 -11.32 13.98 12.82
CA GLU A 454 -11.89 14.28 14.14
C GLU A 454 -13.39 13.93 14.24
N LEU A 455 -14.21 14.46 13.32
CA LEU A 455 -15.64 14.17 13.26
C LEU A 455 -15.92 12.67 13.03
N HIS A 456 -15.10 12.01 12.22
CA HIS A 456 -15.24 10.57 11.96
C HIS A 456 -14.99 9.79 13.25
N SER A 457 -13.89 10.05 13.95
CA SER A 457 -13.53 9.40 15.21
C SER A 457 -14.58 9.62 16.29
N GLU A 458 -15.14 10.83 16.37
CA GLU A 458 -16.27 11.12 17.27
C GLU A 458 -17.53 10.31 16.92
N LEU A 459 -17.83 10.13 15.64
CA LEU A 459 -18.95 9.29 15.21
C LEU A 459 -18.68 7.81 15.50
N VAL A 460 -17.47 7.30 15.26
CA VAL A 460 -17.08 5.92 15.62
C VAL A 460 -17.36 5.64 17.10
N LYS A 461 -16.95 6.56 17.99
CA LYS A 461 -17.17 6.48 19.43
C LYS A 461 -18.64 6.59 19.85
N LYS A 462 -19.49 7.30 19.09
CA LYS A 462 -20.90 7.55 19.44
C LYS A 462 -21.87 6.57 18.78
N THR A 463 -21.47 5.91 17.70
CA THR A 463 -22.34 5.03 16.91
C THR A 463 -21.79 3.61 16.85
N ILE A 464 -20.92 3.30 15.89
CA ILE A 464 -20.58 1.93 15.50
C ILE A 464 -19.80 1.14 16.56
N LEU A 465 -18.97 1.82 17.37
CA LEU A 465 -18.13 1.19 18.40
C LEU A 465 -18.42 1.79 19.79
N LYS A 466 -19.62 2.32 20.00
CA LYS A 466 -20.03 2.97 21.24
C LYS A 466 -19.78 2.11 22.48
N ASP A 467 -20.32 0.89 22.50
CA ASP A 467 -20.22 0.02 23.67
C ASP A 467 -18.76 -0.36 23.99
N PHE A 468 -17.89 -0.47 22.97
CA PHE A 468 -16.44 -0.68 23.18
C PHE A 468 -15.77 0.56 23.78
N CYS A 469 -16.14 1.76 23.33
CA CYS A 469 -15.62 3.01 23.87
C CYS A 469 -16.07 3.26 25.31
N GLU A 470 -17.25 2.80 25.72
CA GLU A 470 -17.70 2.85 27.12
C GLU A 470 -16.87 1.93 28.03
N ILE A 471 -16.32 0.83 27.49
CA ILE A 471 -15.48 -0.12 28.23
C ILE A 471 -14.04 0.41 28.35
N GLY A 472 -13.44 0.83 27.25
CA GLY A 472 -12.04 1.29 27.21
C GLY A 472 -11.91 2.58 26.41
N PRO A 473 -12.31 3.73 26.95
CA PRO A 473 -12.25 5.02 26.24
C PRO A 473 -10.82 5.41 25.84
N GLU A 474 -9.82 5.05 26.65
CA GLU A 474 -8.40 5.29 26.41
C GLU A 474 -7.85 4.61 25.17
N LYS A 475 -8.55 3.57 24.68
CA LYS A 475 -8.21 2.83 23.46
C LYS A 475 -8.52 3.61 22.18
N PHE A 476 -9.42 4.59 22.24
CA PHE A 476 -9.97 5.25 21.06
C PHE A 476 -9.33 6.61 20.78
N HIS A 477 -8.57 6.68 19.70
CA HIS A 477 -7.82 7.85 19.26
C HIS A 477 -8.40 8.44 17.98
N ASN A 478 -7.87 9.62 17.61
CA ASN A 478 -8.07 10.21 16.29
C ASN A 478 -6.69 10.43 15.65
N VAL A 479 -6.56 10.03 14.38
CA VAL A 479 -5.42 10.40 13.54
C VAL A 479 -5.98 10.85 12.21
N THR A 480 -6.02 12.17 11.99
CA THR A 480 -6.54 12.73 10.73
C THR A 480 -5.63 12.34 9.57
N ASN A 481 -6.20 11.81 8.49
CA ASN A 481 -5.45 11.41 7.30
C ASN A 481 -4.67 12.58 6.68
N GLY A 482 -3.54 12.27 6.06
CA GLY A 482 -2.71 13.21 5.33
C GLY A 482 -2.24 12.66 3.99
N VAL A 483 -1.56 13.50 3.21
CA VAL A 483 -0.95 13.14 1.93
C VAL A 483 0.52 13.58 1.91
N THR A 484 1.37 12.85 1.20
CA THR A 484 2.78 13.22 1.07
C THR A 484 2.96 14.43 0.14
N PRO A 485 3.61 15.53 0.57
CA PRO A 485 3.93 16.67 -0.29
C PRO A 485 4.91 16.32 -1.42
N ARG A 486 5.76 15.29 -1.26
CA ARG A 486 6.73 14.89 -2.28
C ARG A 486 6.04 14.49 -3.58
N ARG A 487 5.01 13.64 -3.50
CA ARG A 487 4.24 13.26 -4.68
C ARG A 487 3.18 14.30 -5.05
N TRP A 488 2.43 14.78 -4.06
CA TRP A 488 1.24 15.60 -4.32
C TRP A 488 1.53 17.08 -4.59
N MET A 489 2.78 17.53 -4.42
CA MET A 489 3.22 18.88 -4.78
C MET A 489 4.52 18.87 -5.58
N VAL A 490 5.61 18.29 -5.07
CA VAL A 490 6.94 18.37 -5.70
C VAL A 490 6.94 17.67 -7.07
N LEU A 491 6.44 16.44 -7.13
CA LEU A 491 6.33 15.67 -8.37
C LEU A 491 5.20 16.21 -9.26
N SER A 492 4.00 16.41 -8.72
CA SER A 492 2.82 16.76 -9.51
C SER A 492 2.80 18.21 -10.02
N ASN A 493 3.51 19.12 -9.36
CA ASN A 493 3.49 20.54 -9.65
C ASN A 493 4.85 21.22 -9.40
N PRO A 494 5.88 20.89 -10.20
CA PRO A 494 7.23 21.43 -10.03
C PRO A 494 7.28 22.96 -10.13
N ARG A 495 6.46 23.58 -10.99
CA ARG A 495 6.37 25.04 -11.13
C ARG A 495 5.91 25.73 -9.85
N LEU A 496 4.89 25.16 -9.19
CA LEU A 496 4.40 25.71 -7.92
C LEU A 496 5.39 25.44 -6.79
N THR A 497 6.03 24.28 -6.82
CA THR A 497 7.10 23.94 -5.87
C THR A 497 8.24 24.94 -5.95
N GLU A 498 8.72 25.27 -7.15
CA GLU A 498 9.75 26.30 -7.36
C GLU A 498 9.29 27.67 -6.84
N LEU A 499 8.07 28.09 -7.14
CA LEU A 499 7.53 29.36 -6.65
C LEU A 499 7.48 29.42 -5.12
N ILE A 500 6.96 28.39 -4.46
CA ILE A 500 6.91 28.30 -2.99
C ILE A 500 8.33 28.31 -2.42
N THR A 501 9.20 27.44 -2.95
CA THR A 501 10.58 27.32 -2.49
C THR A 501 11.37 28.62 -2.66
N SER A 502 11.10 29.40 -3.70
CA SER A 502 11.74 30.71 -3.92
C SER A 502 11.39 31.76 -2.84
N LYS A 503 10.28 31.57 -2.12
CA LYS A 503 9.81 32.50 -1.07
C LYS A 503 10.17 32.02 0.34
N ILE A 504 10.05 30.72 0.61
CA ILE A 504 10.16 30.17 1.98
C ILE A 504 11.23 29.07 2.14
N GLY A 505 12.08 28.85 1.12
CA GLY A 505 13.08 27.78 1.11
C GLY A 505 12.46 26.40 0.84
N ASP A 506 13.25 25.32 0.84
CA ASP A 506 12.79 23.96 0.48
C ASP A 506 12.38 23.10 1.69
N ARG A 507 12.58 23.61 2.91
CA ARG A 507 12.31 22.88 4.16
C ARG A 507 10.84 22.45 4.32
N TRP A 508 9.89 23.17 3.72
CA TRP A 508 8.46 22.84 3.76
C TRP A 508 8.13 21.47 3.14
N ILE A 509 9.01 20.90 2.31
CA ILE A 509 8.80 19.58 1.67
C ILE A 509 8.85 18.46 2.72
N SER A 510 9.61 18.64 3.80
CA SER A 510 9.68 17.72 4.95
C SER A 510 8.98 18.25 6.21
N HIS A 511 8.68 19.55 6.27
CA HIS A 511 8.03 20.23 7.41
C HIS A 511 6.80 21.05 6.95
N THR A 512 5.86 20.40 6.27
CA THR A 512 4.78 21.07 5.53
C THR A 512 3.87 21.95 6.38
N GLU A 513 3.38 21.43 7.51
CA GLU A 513 2.35 22.12 8.30
C GLU A 513 2.87 23.42 8.93
N GLU A 514 4.12 23.42 9.37
CA GLU A 514 4.76 24.57 10.02
C GLU A 514 5.14 25.64 8.98
N ASN A 515 5.79 25.24 7.88
CA ASN A 515 6.39 26.21 6.95
C ASN A 515 5.43 26.76 5.91
N LEU A 516 4.39 26.02 5.48
CA LEU A 516 3.46 26.58 4.48
C LEU A 516 2.68 27.79 5.00
N ARG A 517 2.55 27.97 6.31
CA ARG A 517 1.91 29.16 6.92
C ARG A 517 2.70 30.44 6.62
N GLU A 518 4.00 30.36 6.37
CA GLU A 518 4.82 31.53 6.02
C GLU A 518 4.35 32.18 4.70
N LEU A 519 3.66 31.43 3.82
CA LEU A 519 3.06 31.95 2.60
C LEU A 519 1.95 32.98 2.86
N GLU A 520 1.33 32.99 4.05
CA GLU A 520 0.28 33.97 4.41
C GLU A 520 0.81 35.41 4.33
N SER A 521 2.11 35.62 4.59
CA SER A 521 2.74 36.94 4.49
C SER A 521 2.85 37.47 3.05
N PHE A 522 2.65 36.61 2.05
CA PHE A 522 2.67 36.96 0.62
C PHE A 522 1.27 37.00 0.00
N ALA A 523 0.20 36.87 0.79
CA ALA A 523 -1.17 36.83 0.28
C ALA A 523 -1.61 38.13 -0.43
N GLU A 524 -0.97 39.26 -0.11
CA GLU A 524 -1.20 40.57 -0.75
C GLU A 524 -0.02 41.02 -1.65
N ASP A 525 1.03 40.18 -1.81
CA ASP A 525 2.14 40.45 -2.71
C ASP A 525 1.69 40.27 -4.16
N LEU A 526 1.52 41.38 -4.88
CA LEU A 526 1.05 41.40 -6.27
C LEU A 526 1.94 40.58 -7.21
N GLU A 527 3.27 40.62 -7.02
CA GLU A 527 4.19 39.85 -7.87
C GLU A 527 4.00 38.35 -7.64
N PHE A 528 3.88 37.95 -6.37
CA PHE A 528 3.62 36.56 -6.02
C PHE A 528 2.27 36.07 -6.56
N LEU A 529 1.21 36.87 -6.43
CA LEU A 529 -0.12 36.53 -6.94
C LEU A 529 -0.14 36.37 -8.46
N LEU A 530 0.54 37.25 -9.20
CA LEU A 530 0.64 37.16 -10.66
C LEU A 530 1.38 35.88 -11.08
N ARG A 531 2.52 35.57 -10.45
CA ARG A 531 3.26 34.33 -10.71
C ARG A 531 2.45 33.09 -10.34
N TRP A 532 1.70 33.13 -9.24
CA TRP A 532 0.82 32.01 -8.83
C TRP A 532 -0.28 31.74 -9.86
N GLN A 533 -0.90 32.80 -10.39
CA GLN A 533 -1.90 32.70 -11.45
C GLN A 533 -1.31 32.14 -12.74
N GLU A 534 -0.11 32.60 -13.13
CA GLU A 534 0.62 32.09 -14.30
C GLU A 534 0.90 30.59 -14.17
N VAL A 535 1.44 30.14 -13.03
CA VAL A 535 1.67 28.72 -12.74
C VAL A 535 0.39 27.90 -12.91
N LYS A 536 -0.73 28.37 -12.36
CA LYS A 536 -2.02 27.67 -12.50
C LYS A 536 -2.48 27.62 -13.96
N ARG A 537 -2.32 28.71 -14.71
CA ARG A 537 -2.71 28.80 -16.12
C ARG A 537 -1.89 27.85 -16.99
N GLU A 538 -0.58 27.80 -16.80
CA GLU A 538 0.30 26.87 -17.53
C GLU A 538 -0.03 25.41 -17.23
N ASN A 539 -0.37 25.08 -15.97
CA ASN A 539 -0.83 23.74 -15.63
C ASN A 539 -2.18 23.40 -16.28
N LYS A 540 -3.11 24.36 -16.41
CA LYS A 540 -4.37 24.16 -17.14
C LYS A 540 -4.17 23.95 -18.63
N LYS A 541 -3.22 24.67 -19.25
CA LYS A 541 -2.85 24.45 -20.66
C LYS A 541 -2.30 23.04 -20.88
N ASN A 542 -1.38 22.59 -20.02
CA ASN A 542 -0.86 21.23 -20.07
C ASN A 542 -1.99 20.19 -19.94
N PHE A 543 -2.89 20.37 -18.98
CA PHE A 543 -4.00 19.44 -18.80
C PHE A 543 -5.02 19.47 -19.94
N ALA A 544 -5.29 20.65 -20.53
CA ALA A 544 -6.13 20.78 -21.71
C ALA A 544 -5.56 20.02 -22.92
N ALA A 545 -4.23 20.03 -23.09
CA ALA A 545 -3.57 19.24 -24.12
C ALA A 545 -3.77 17.72 -23.90
N ILE A 546 -3.61 17.25 -22.65
CA ILE A 546 -3.86 15.86 -22.28
C ILE A 546 -5.33 15.47 -22.52
N LEU A 547 -6.28 16.33 -22.15
CA LEU A 547 -7.71 16.09 -22.38
C LEU A 547 -8.01 15.96 -23.87
N LYS A 548 -7.46 16.85 -24.70
CA LYS A 548 -7.62 16.80 -26.15
C LYS A 548 -7.03 15.52 -26.74
N GLU A 549 -5.85 15.11 -26.29
CA GLU A 549 -5.22 13.86 -26.73
C GLU A 549 -6.06 12.63 -26.37
N ARG A 550 -6.54 12.55 -25.12
CA ARG A 550 -7.22 11.35 -24.60
C ARG A 550 -8.71 11.28 -24.96
N THR A 551 -9.38 12.41 -25.11
CA THR A 551 -10.85 12.48 -25.29
C THR A 551 -11.28 13.10 -26.62
N GLY A 552 -10.36 13.76 -27.34
CA GLY A 552 -10.67 14.54 -28.54
C GLY A 552 -11.37 15.87 -28.27
N VAL A 553 -11.67 16.20 -27.00
CA VAL A 553 -12.36 17.43 -26.61
C VAL A 553 -11.37 18.56 -26.35
N ASP A 554 -11.50 19.65 -27.11
CA ASP A 554 -10.76 20.89 -26.86
C ASP A 554 -11.46 21.69 -25.77
N VAL A 555 -10.69 22.16 -24.78
CA VAL A 555 -11.21 22.89 -23.61
C VAL A 555 -10.45 24.19 -23.40
N ASP A 556 -11.17 25.26 -23.06
CA ASP A 556 -10.59 26.58 -22.85
C ASP A 556 -9.82 26.65 -21.51
N PRO A 557 -8.49 26.83 -21.52
CA PRO A 557 -7.68 26.94 -20.30
C PRO A 557 -7.95 28.20 -19.48
N ASP A 558 -8.69 29.19 -20.01
CA ASP A 558 -9.07 30.40 -19.27
C ASP A 558 -10.43 30.23 -18.55
N SER A 559 -11.19 29.16 -18.84
CA SER A 559 -12.44 28.80 -18.15
C SER A 559 -12.23 28.23 -16.74
N LEU A 560 -13.24 28.24 -15.86
CA LEU A 560 -13.14 27.54 -14.58
C LEU A 560 -13.11 26.01 -14.79
N PHE A 561 -12.06 25.33 -14.31
CA PHE A 561 -11.99 23.86 -14.32
C PHE A 561 -12.64 23.32 -13.04
N ASP A 562 -13.84 22.74 -13.18
CA ASP A 562 -14.67 22.17 -12.12
C ASP A 562 -14.52 20.64 -12.14
N ILE A 563 -13.72 20.09 -11.24
CA ILE A 563 -13.25 18.69 -11.32
C ILE A 563 -13.82 17.85 -10.18
N GLN A 564 -14.52 16.76 -10.51
CA GLN A 564 -14.95 15.73 -9.57
C GLN A 564 -14.40 14.37 -9.98
N VAL A 565 -13.20 14.04 -9.49
CA VAL A 565 -12.53 12.76 -9.76
C VAL A 565 -12.51 11.89 -8.49
N LYS A 566 -13.19 10.75 -8.53
CA LYS A 566 -13.25 9.73 -7.47
C LYS A 566 -14.15 8.58 -7.90
N ARG A 567 -13.93 7.40 -7.29
CA ARG A 567 -14.81 6.22 -7.44
C ARG A 567 -16.28 6.60 -7.52
N LEU A 568 -16.93 6.17 -8.60
CA LEU A 568 -18.35 6.40 -8.84
C LEU A 568 -19.18 5.65 -7.80
N HIS A 569 -20.00 6.38 -7.05
CA HIS A 569 -20.87 5.82 -6.03
C HIS A 569 -21.99 6.81 -5.69
N GLU A 570 -23.21 6.32 -5.47
CA GLU A 570 -24.37 7.15 -5.14
C GLU A 570 -24.13 8.14 -3.97
N TYR A 571 -23.52 7.70 -2.87
CA TYR A 571 -23.23 8.59 -1.73
C TYR A 571 -22.17 9.68 -2.03
N LYS A 572 -21.36 9.50 -3.09
CA LYS A 572 -20.40 10.52 -3.56
C LYS A 572 -21.07 11.57 -4.44
N ARG A 573 -22.33 11.35 -4.83
CA ARG A 573 -23.24 12.31 -5.48
C ARG A 573 -22.71 12.90 -6.79
N GLN A 574 -22.01 12.13 -7.62
CA GLN A 574 -21.69 12.54 -9.01
C GLN A 574 -22.99 12.89 -9.77
N HIS A 575 -24.07 12.14 -9.55
CA HIS A 575 -25.38 12.44 -10.12
C HIS A 575 -25.90 13.83 -9.74
N LEU A 576 -25.74 14.25 -8.48
CA LEU A 576 -26.12 15.62 -8.05
C LEU A 576 -25.33 16.69 -8.80
N ASN A 577 -24.04 16.46 -9.03
CA ASN A 577 -23.21 17.40 -9.80
C ASN A 577 -23.68 17.47 -11.26
N VAL A 578 -24.00 16.33 -11.89
CA VAL A 578 -24.57 16.31 -13.25
C VAL A 578 -25.91 17.07 -13.33
N LEU A 579 -26.79 16.96 -12.33
CA LEU A 579 -28.02 17.76 -12.29
C LEU A 579 -27.74 19.28 -12.25
N HIS A 580 -26.67 19.69 -11.56
CA HIS A 580 -26.22 21.08 -11.57
C HIS A 580 -25.72 21.51 -12.97
N VAL A 581 -24.93 20.67 -13.66
CA VAL A 581 -24.50 20.91 -15.05
C VAL A 581 -25.69 21.10 -15.98
N ILE A 582 -26.69 20.20 -15.91
CA ILE A 582 -27.92 20.28 -16.70
C ILE A 582 -28.69 21.58 -16.40
N THR A 583 -28.71 22.00 -15.13
CA THR A 583 -29.35 23.25 -14.72
C THR A 583 -28.68 24.47 -15.34
N LEU A 584 -27.33 24.54 -15.31
CA LEU A 584 -26.58 25.63 -15.94
C LEU A 584 -26.79 25.66 -17.45
N TYR A 585 -26.73 24.50 -18.10
CA TYR A 585 -27.00 24.37 -19.53
C TYR A 585 -28.40 24.88 -19.91
N ASN A 586 -29.44 24.47 -19.17
CA ASN A 586 -30.81 24.92 -19.45
C ASN A 586 -31.01 26.43 -19.25
N ARG A 587 -30.34 27.03 -18.26
CA ARG A 587 -30.36 28.50 -18.05
C ARG A 587 -29.73 29.24 -19.23
N LEU A 588 -28.57 28.78 -19.71
CA LEU A 588 -27.90 29.32 -20.90
C LEU A 588 -28.74 29.17 -22.17
N LYS A 589 -29.42 28.03 -22.34
CA LYS A 589 -30.32 27.81 -23.48
C LYS A 589 -31.53 28.73 -23.47
N LYS A 590 -32.06 29.06 -22.28
CA LYS A 590 -33.21 29.95 -22.10
C LYS A 590 -32.86 31.43 -22.26
N ASN A 591 -31.70 31.85 -21.74
CA ASN A 591 -31.19 33.21 -21.91
C ASN A 591 -29.76 33.17 -22.42
N ARG A 592 -29.58 33.40 -23.73
CA ARG A 592 -28.26 33.38 -24.37
C ARG A 592 -27.36 34.56 -23.97
N ASN A 593 -27.92 35.61 -23.38
CA ASN A 593 -27.20 36.80 -22.91
C ASN A 593 -26.93 36.73 -21.39
N LEU A 594 -27.07 35.55 -20.79
CA LEU A 594 -26.79 35.37 -19.38
C LEU A 594 -25.29 35.52 -19.13
N ASP A 595 -24.92 36.53 -18.34
CA ASP A 595 -23.53 36.75 -17.93
C ASP A 595 -23.14 35.71 -16.87
N VAL A 596 -22.49 34.63 -17.30
CA VAL A 596 -21.95 33.59 -16.43
C VAL A 596 -20.49 33.28 -16.80
N PRO A 597 -19.62 33.04 -15.81
CA PRO A 597 -18.24 32.66 -16.08
C PRO A 597 -18.15 31.36 -16.91
N PRO A 598 -17.29 31.30 -17.94
CA PRO A 598 -17.02 30.05 -18.67
C PRO A 598 -16.55 28.93 -17.73
N ARG A 599 -16.98 27.70 -18.01
CA ARG A 599 -16.67 26.54 -17.16
C ARG A 599 -16.50 25.27 -17.98
N THR A 600 -15.47 24.50 -17.64
CA THR A 600 -15.26 23.12 -18.08
C THR A 600 -15.46 22.21 -16.88
N VAL A 601 -16.46 21.32 -16.94
CA VAL A 601 -16.76 20.35 -15.88
C VAL A 601 -16.19 18.99 -16.25
N ILE A 602 -15.40 18.39 -15.35
CA ILE A 602 -14.61 17.20 -15.61
C ILE A 602 -14.94 16.15 -14.55
N PHE A 603 -15.29 14.95 -15.02
CA PHE A 603 -15.54 13.77 -14.19
C PHE A 603 -14.46 12.71 -14.45
N GLY A 604 -14.17 11.91 -13.44
CA GLY A 604 -13.25 10.77 -13.53
C GLY A 604 -13.27 9.88 -12.30
#